data_AF-A0A0F4GKI4-F1
#
_entry.id   AF-A0A0F4GKI4-F1
#
_cell.length_a   1.000
_cell.length_b   1.000
_cell.length_c   1.000
_cell.angle_alpha   90.00
_cell.angle_beta   90.00
_cell.angle_gamma   90.00
#
_symmetry.space_group_name_H-M   'P 1'
#
loop_
_entity.id
_entity.type
_entity.pdbx_description
1 polymer ?
#
loop_
_entity_poly.entity_id
_entity_poly.type
_entity_poly.pdbx_seq_one_letter_code
_entity_poly.pdbx_strand_id
1 'polypeptide(L)'
;MSSAGAKGLRPCKRYITTRDSAGKSIYADSPAQVYNYNPGFGGMARSYSVGSVPAVLTADADVEAYQSDDAVTSYKRRDIVLPQPGSNLVVVDLEPGASSQMHQTVSVDYSICVIGEIDHELDGGEVVRLYPGAPQYRVHAFERSALRRRQ
;
A
#
# COMPACT_ATOMS: atom_id res chain seq x y z
N MET A 1 20.21 6.42 -2.43
CA MET A 1 18.75 6.30 -2.63
C MET A 1 18.16 5.84 -1.31
N SER A 2 17.18 6.57 -0.75
CA SER A 2 16.51 6.13 0.48
C SER A 2 15.64 4.93 0.18
N SER A 3 15.79 3.86 0.95
CA SER A 3 14.95 2.66 0.89
C SER A 3 13.65 2.77 1.69
N ALA A 4 13.35 3.96 2.20
CA ALA A 4 12.10 4.32 2.88
C ALA A 4 11.50 5.59 2.23
N GLY A 5 10.18 5.73 2.26
CA GLY A 5 9.43 6.83 1.66
C GLY A 5 9.47 8.13 2.47
N ALA A 6 9.86 8.08 3.74
CA ALA A 6 10.11 9.25 4.58
C ALA A 6 11.40 9.10 5.40
N LYS A 7 12.02 10.23 5.76
CA LYS A 7 13.25 10.24 6.59
C LYS A 7 12.99 9.62 7.97
N GLY A 8 13.95 8.85 8.47
CA GLY A 8 13.92 8.26 9.81
C GLY A 8 13.13 6.94 9.93
N LEU A 9 12.48 6.48 8.86
CA LEU A 9 11.81 5.18 8.84
C LEU A 9 12.74 4.07 8.34
N ARG A 10 12.56 2.87 8.90
CA ARG A 10 13.23 1.68 8.38
C ARG A 10 12.62 1.28 7.03
N PRO A 11 13.42 0.69 6.13
CA PRO A 11 12.89 0.22 4.85
C PRO A 11 11.81 -0.83 5.04
N CYS A 12 10.70 -0.70 4.32
CA CYS A 12 9.71 -1.77 4.25
C CYS A 12 10.28 -2.95 3.47
N LYS A 13 10.35 -4.11 4.10
CA LYS A 13 10.70 -5.38 3.44
C LYS A 13 9.44 -6.14 3.09
N ARG A 14 9.46 -6.79 1.94
CA ARG A 14 8.41 -7.67 1.46
C ARG A 14 8.97 -9.07 1.26
N TYR A 15 8.19 -10.05 1.67
CA TYR A 15 8.46 -11.48 1.50
C TYR A 15 7.25 -12.09 0.81
N ILE A 16 7.46 -12.69 -0.36
CA ILE A 16 6.41 -13.30 -1.17
C ILE A 16 6.59 -14.81 -1.09
N THR A 17 5.51 -15.55 -0.85
CA THR A 17 5.54 -17.01 -0.80
C THR A 17 4.98 -17.60 -2.08
N THR A 18 5.60 -18.68 -2.56
CA THR A 18 5.18 -19.46 -3.75
C THR A 18 5.38 -20.96 -3.46
N ARG A 19 5.31 -21.82 -4.48
CA ARG A 19 5.63 -23.25 -4.43
C ARG A 19 6.74 -23.59 -5.42
N ASP A 20 7.61 -24.52 -5.05
CA ASP A 20 8.57 -25.10 -6.00
C ASP A 20 7.90 -26.13 -6.93
N SER A 21 8.70 -26.73 -7.83
CA SER A 21 8.22 -27.76 -8.77
C SER A 21 7.73 -29.05 -8.09
N ALA A 22 8.06 -29.28 -6.82
CA ALA A 22 7.56 -30.38 -6.01
C ALA A 22 6.29 -30.01 -5.20
N GLY A 23 5.81 -28.77 -5.34
CA GLY A 23 4.65 -28.24 -4.62
C GLY A 23 4.94 -27.77 -3.19
N LYS A 24 6.22 -27.69 -2.78
CA LYS A 24 6.61 -27.25 -1.44
C LYS A 24 6.60 -25.73 -1.34
N SER A 25 6.07 -25.19 -0.24
CA SER A 25 6.10 -23.75 0.03
C SER A 25 7.52 -23.21 0.18
N ILE A 26 7.83 -22.15 -0.57
CA ILE A 26 9.11 -21.44 -0.57
C ILE A 26 8.88 -19.92 -0.63
N TYR A 27 9.95 -19.14 -0.45
CA TYR A 27 9.93 -17.69 -0.73
C TYR A 27 10.36 -17.43 -2.16
N ALA A 28 9.60 -16.61 -2.88
CA ALA A 28 9.99 -16.06 -4.18
C ALA A 28 10.95 -14.89 -4.00
N ASP A 29 11.71 -14.58 -5.04
CA ASP A 29 12.44 -13.32 -5.11
C ASP A 29 11.44 -12.15 -5.02
N SER A 30 11.77 -11.15 -4.20
CA SER A 30 10.96 -9.94 -4.10
C SER A 30 11.82 -8.75 -4.51
N PRO A 31 11.43 -7.98 -5.55
CA PRO A 31 12.13 -6.76 -5.88
C PRO A 31 12.05 -5.78 -4.70
N ALA A 32 13.01 -4.86 -4.63
CA ALA A 32 12.98 -3.77 -3.66
C ALA A 32 11.69 -2.94 -3.82
N GLN A 33 11.22 -2.35 -2.72
CA GLN A 33 10.10 -1.40 -2.78
C GLN A 33 10.50 -0.18 -3.61
N VAL A 34 9.65 0.22 -4.55
CA VAL A 34 9.84 1.42 -5.36
C VAL A 34 8.96 2.52 -4.78
N TYR A 35 9.55 3.34 -3.91
CA TYR A 35 8.87 4.49 -3.32
C TYR A 35 8.81 5.65 -4.31
N ASN A 36 7.60 6.06 -4.64
CA ASN A 36 7.32 7.27 -5.40
C ASN A 36 7.25 8.42 -4.41
N TYR A 37 8.39 9.12 -4.26
CA TYR A 37 8.53 10.22 -3.32
C TYR A 37 7.94 11.52 -3.86
N ASN A 38 7.22 12.23 -3.00
CA ASN A 38 6.65 13.55 -3.21
C ASN A 38 7.11 14.49 -2.07
N PRO A 39 7.93 15.51 -2.37
CA PRO A 39 8.44 16.44 -1.36
C PRO A 39 7.35 17.09 -0.50
N GLY A 40 7.50 17.10 0.82
CA GLY A 40 6.53 17.67 1.75
C GLY A 40 5.33 16.77 2.03
N PHE A 41 5.21 15.65 1.33
CA PHE A 41 4.21 14.60 1.61
C PHE A 41 4.86 13.34 2.16
N GLY A 42 5.92 12.85 1.50
CA GLY A 42 6.55 11.56 1.80
C GLY A 42 6.52 10.64 0.58
N GLY A 43 6.31 9.35 0.75
CA GLY A 43 6.44 8.39 -0.34
C GLY A 43 5.47 7.23 -0.28
N MET A 44 5.10 6.72 -1.46
CA MET A 44 4.21 5.57 -1.60
C MET A 44 4.84 4.49 -2.46
N ALA A 45 4.74 3.24 -2.03
CA ALA A 45 5.18 2.07 -2.78
C ALA A 45 4.06 1.04 -2.86
N ARG A 46 3.86 0.46 -4.05
CA ARG A 46 3.01 -0.72 -4.18
C ARG A 46 3.74 -1.91 -3.54
N SER A 47 3.13 -2.46 -2.49
CA SER A 47 3.66 -3.63 -1.82
C SER A 47 3.25 -4.92 -2.51
N TYR A 48 1.99 -5.07 -2.91
CA TYR A 48 1.55 -6.22 -3.71
C TYR A 48 0.25 -5.88 -4.41
N SER A 49 -0.06 -6.56 -5.52
CA SER A 49 -1.32 -6.34 -6.20
C SER A 49 -1.74 -7.57 -7.01
N VAL A 50 -3.05 -7.80 -7.06
CA VAL A 50 -3.70 -8.84 -7.86
C VAL A 50 -4.80 -8.22 -8.71
N GLY A 51 -4.94 -8.71 -9.94
CA GLY A 51 -5.85 -8.16 -10.95
C GLY A 51 -7.25 -8.75 -10.92
N SER A 52 -7.60 -9.50 -9.88
CA SER A 52 -8.92 -10.09 -9.68
C SER A 52 -9.15 -10.43 -8.20
N VAL A 53 -10.42 -10.49 -7.79
CA VAL A 53 -10.85 -11.06 -6.51
C VAL A 53 -12.01 -12.03 -6.81
N PRO A 54 -11.84 -13.35 -6.60
CA PRO A 54 -10.66 -14.04 -6.06
C PRO A 54 -9.40 -13.90 -6.92
N ALA A 55 -8.23 -13.97 -6.28
CA ALA A 55 -6.92 -13.89 -6.95
C ALA A 55 -6.58 -15.19 -7.70
N VAL A 56 -5.88 -15.08 -8.83
CA VAL A 56 -5.34 -16.23 -9.58
C VAL A 56 -3.90 -16.50 -9.11
N LEU A 57 -3.72 -17.52 -8.28
CA LEU A 57 -2.43 -17.88 -7.66
C LEU A 57 -1.81 -19.16 -8.27
N THR A 58 -2.46 -19.72 -9.29
CA THR A 58 -2.00 -20.94 -9.96
C THR A 58 -0.83 -20.63 -10.87
N ALA A 59 0.20 -21.48 -10.85
CA ALA A 59 1.39 -21.34 -11.68
C ALA A 59 2.06 -19.96 -11.53
N ASP A 60 1.99 -19.37 -10.32
CA ASP A 60 2.62 -18.09 -9.98
C ASP A 60 2.20 -16.90 -10.84
N ALA A 61 1.02 -16.98 -11.47
CA ALA A 61 0.53 -15.95 -12.38
C ALA A 61 0.47 -14.55 -11.71
N ASP A 62 0.15 -14.48 -10.42
CA ASP A 62 0.14 -13.22 -9.67
C ASP A 62 1.56 -12.70 -9.40
N VAL A 63 2.50 -13.58 -9.05
CA VAL A 63 3.90 -13.23 -8.79
C VAL A 63 4.58 -12.75 -10.08
N GLU A 64 4.39 -13.46 -11.20
CA GLU A 64 4.92 -13.09 -12.51
C GLU A 64 4.38 -11.74 -12.96
N ALA A 65 3.07 -11.53 -12.89
CA ALA A 65 2.46 -10.24 -13.24
C ALA A 65 2.94 -9.12 -12.30
N TYR A 66 3.10 -9.42 -11.01
CA TYR A 66 3.60 -8.46 -10.03
C TYR A 66 5.05 -8.06 -10.32
N GLN A 67 5.91 -8.99 -10.73
CA GLN A 67 7.33 -8.74 -11.04
C GLN A 67 7.57 -8.18 -12.44
N SER A 68 6.59 -8.29 -13.34
CA SER A 68 6.66 -7.72 -14.70
C SER A 68 6.91 -6.20 -14.67
N ASP A 69 7.41 -5.67 -15.77
CA ASP A 69 7.70 -4.25 -15.95
C ASP A 69 6.47 -3.41 -16.32
N ASP A 70 5.47 -4.02 -16.98
CA ASP A 70 4.38 -3.31 -17.65
C ASP A 70 2.96 -3.75 -17.22
N ALA A 71 2.84 -4.92 -16.57
CA ALA A 71 1.57 -5.44 -16.12
C ALA A 71 0.81 -4.45 -15.22
N VAL A 72 -0.54 -4.52 -15.25
CA VAL A 72 -1.42 -3.66 -14.45
C VAL A 72 -1.16 -3.79 -12.93
N THR A 73 -0.72 -4.98 -12.50
CA THR A 73 -0.40 -5.31 -11.11
C THR A 73 1.07 -5.09 -10.74
N SER A 74 1.93 -4.71 -11.69
CA SER A 74 3.37 -4.56 -11.49
C SER A 74 3.75 -3.68 -10.30
N TYR A 75 4.81 -4.06 -9.58
CA TYR A 75 5.41 -3.28 -8.50
C TYR A 75 5.89 -1.88 -8.90
N LYS A 76 6.11 -1.64 -10.20
CA LYS A 76 6.52 -0.35 -10.76
C LYS A 76 5.35 0.62 -10.96
N ARG A 77 4.10 0.13 -10.89
CA ARG A 77 2.89 0.96 -11.07
C ARG A 77 2.69 1.89 -9.87
N ARG A 78 2.10 3.06 -10.15
CA ARG A 78 1.86 4.13 -9.16
C ARG A 78 0.38 4.32 -8.82
N ASP A 79 -0.49 3.60 -9.51
CA ASP A 79 -1.93 3.73 -9.36
C ASP A 79 -2.36 3.25 -7.96
N ILE A 80 -3.12 4.09 -7.24
CA ILE A 80 -3.72 3.76 -5.93
C ILE A 80 -4.89 2.80 -6.12
N VAL A 81 -5.77 3.11 -7.08
CA VAL A 81 -6.89 2.27 -7.49
C VAL A 81 -6.53 1.59 -8.81
N LEU A 82 -6.76 0.28 -8.91
CA LEU A 82 -6.53 -0.45 -10.16
C LEU A 82 -7.58 -0.06 -11.20
N PRO A 83 -7.24 -0.09 -12.51
CA PRO A 83 -8.21 0.15 -13.58
C PRO A 83 -9.20 -1.01 -13.77
N GLN A 84 -9.05 -2.11 -13.00
CA GLN A 84 -9.88 -3.30 -13.04
C GLN A 84 -10.13 -3.82 -11.61
N PRO A 85 -11.19 -4.62 -11.37
CA PRO A 85 -11.44 -5.25 -10.08
C PRO A 85 -10.22 -6.05 -9.61
N GLY A 86 -9.83 -5.89 -8.36
CA GLY A 86 -8.61 -6.50 -7.84
C GLY A 86 -8.32 -6.07 -6.42
N SER A 87 -7.09 -6.28 -5.97
CA SER A 87 -6.59 -5.78 -4.68
C SER A 87 -5.23 -5.13 -4.87
N ASN A 88 -5.01 -4.05 -4.14
CA ASN A 88 -3.77 -3.28 -4.17
C ASN A 88 -3.35 -2.97 -2.73
N LEU A 89 -2.20 -3.47 -2.32
CA LEU A 89 -1.60 -3.17 -1.03
C LEU A 89 -0.53 -2.11 -1.24
N VAL A 90 -0.70 -0.94 -0.63
CA VAL A 90 0.21 0.20 -0.74
C VAL A 90 0.81 0.50 0.63
N VAL A 91 2.12 0.76 0.67
CA VAL A 91 2.80 1.32 1.83
C VAL A 91 2.91 2.83 1.63
N VAL A 92 2.44 3.59 2.60
CA VAL A 92 2.47 5.06 2.58
C VAL A 92 3.26 5.56 3.78
N ASP A 93 4.36 6.24 3.50
CA ASP A 93 5.17 6.91 4.50
C ASP A 93 4.90 8.41 4.39
N LEU A 94 4.25 9.00 5.40
CA LEU A 94 4.02 10.45 5.46
C LEU A 94 5.18 11.15 6.18
N GLU A 95 5.63 12.29 5.67
CA GLU A 95 6.54 13.19 6.41
C GLU A 95 5.82 13.85 7.59
N PRO A 96 6.53 14.26 8.66
CA PRO A 96 5.93 15.01 9.76
C PRO A 96 5.20 16.26 9.25
N GLY A 97 3.96 16.47 9.69
CA GLY A 97 3.11 17.57 9.25
C GLY A 97 2.46 17.41 7.87
N ALA A 98 2.76 16.35 7.13
CA ALA A 98 2.20 16.10 5.80
C ALA A 98 0.69 15.80 5.87
N SER A 99 -0.03 16.20 4.81
CA SER A 99 -1.44 15.86 4.61
C SER A 99 -1.68 15.42 3.17
N SER A 100 -2.51 14.40 2.97
CA SER A 100 -2.99 14.00 1.65
C SER A 100 -4.07 14.96 1.14
N GLN A 101 -4.36 14.87 -0.16
CA GLN A 101 -5.55 15.52 -0.70
C GLN A 101 -6.82 14.83 -0.19
N MET A 102 -7.88 15.60 0.01
CA MET A 102 -9.23 15.10 0.27
C MET A 102 -9.79 14.47 -1.02
N HIS A 103 -10.01 13.15 -1.01
CA HIS A 103 -10.43 12.42 -2.22
C HIS A 103 -11.32 11.22 -1.88
N GLN A 104 -12.00 10.69 -2.91
CA GLN A 104 -12.85 9.51 -2.85
C GLN A 104 -12.46 8.51 -3.93
N THR A 105 -12.47 7.22 -3.59
CA THR A 105 -12.15 6.10 -4.47
C THR A 105 -13.35 5.16 -4.61
N VAL A 106 -13.43 4.43 -5.72
CA VAL A 106 -14.37 3.32 -5.89
C VAL A 106 -13.67 2.04 -5.41
N SER A 107 -13.39 1.98 -4.11
CA SER A 107 -12.71 0.87 -3.45
C SER A 107 -13.20 0.71 -2.01
N VAL A 108 -12.86 -0.45 -1.43
CA VAL A 108 -12.86 -0.62 0.02
C VAL A 108 -11.41 -0.69 0.49
N ASP A 109 -11.01 0.23 1.37
CA ASP A 109 -9.62 0.33 1.82
C ASP A 109 -9.49 -0.09 3.28
N TYR A 110 -8.50 -0.93 3.56
CA TYR A 110 -8.07 -1.26 4.91
C TYR A 110 -6.78 -0.49 5.22
N SER A 111 -6.90 0.58 6.01
CA SER A 111 -5.75 1.40 6.42
C SER A 111 -5.30 1.02 7.82
N ILE A 112 -4.01 0.71 7.96
CA ILE A 112 -3.39 0.31 9.23
C ILE A 112 -2.22 1.24 9.52
N CYS A 113 -2.26 1.92 10.66
CA CYS A 113 -1.11 2.70 11.14
C CYS A 113 -0.06 1.73 11.71
N VAL A 114 1.15 1.74 11.13
CA VAL A 114 2.23 0.83 11.55
C VAL A 114 3.27 1.53 12.44
N ILE A 115 3.55 2.82 12.19
CA ILE A 115 4.52 3.63 12.94
C ILE A 115 3.99 5.06 13.02
N GLY A 116 4.17 5.71 14.18
CA GLY A 116 3.73 7.11 14.39
C GLY A 116 2.24 7.21 14.66
N GLU A 117 1.62 8.32 14.29
CA GLU A 117 0.19 8.55 14.49
C GLU A 117 -0.36 9.27 13.27
N ILE A 118 -1.59 8.95 12.89
CA ILE A 118 -2.25 9.51 11.71
C ILE A 118 -3.64 10.01 12.09
N ASP A 119 -3.92 11.26 11.74
CA ASP A 119 -5.27 11.83 11.72
C ASP A 119 -5.95 11.43 10.42
N HIS A 120 -7.09 10.77 10.53
CA HIS A 120 -7.95 10.45 9.41
C HIS A 120 -9.16 11.36 9.45
N GLU A 121 -9.30 12.21 8.43
CA GLU A 121 -10.26 13.31 8.37
C GLU A 121 -11.30 13.03 7.27
N LEU A 122 -12.58 13.21 7.58
CA LEU A 122 -13.69 13.18 6.63
C LEU A 122 -14.08 14.60 6.20
N ASP A 123 -14.74 14.73 5.05
CA ASP A 123 -15.22 16.02 4.54
C ASP A 123 -16.30 16.68 5.41
N GLY A 124 -17.02 15.90 6.21
CA GLY A 124 -17.90 16.37 7.28
C GLY A 124 -17.20 16.95 8.52
N GLY A 125 -15.86 16.91 8.58
CA GLY A 125 -15.05 17.42 9.69
C GLY A 125 -14.84 16.44 10.84
N GLU A 126 -15.40 15.23 10.75
CA GLU A 126 -15.09 14.14 11.69
C GLU A 126 -13.64 13.70 11.55
N VAL A 127 -12.99 13.44 12.68
CA VAL A 127 -11.58 13.03 12.73
C VAL A 127 -11.40 11.87 13.69
N VAL A 128 -10.77 10.80 13.20
CA VAL A 128 -10.33 9.67 14.02
C VAL A 128 -8.80 9.62 14.00
N ARG A 129 -8.18 9.46 15.17
CA ARG A 129 -6.74 9.24 15.28
C ARG A 129 -6.43 7.74 15.29
N LEU A 130 -5.53 7.34 14.41
CA LEU A 130 -5.00 5.99 14.29
C LEU A 130 -3.65 5.89 14.98
N TYR A 131 -3.47 4.84 15.78
CA TYR A 131 -2.22 4.54 16.50
C TYR A 131 -1.63 3.18 16.09
N PRO A 132 -0.33 2.95 16.27
CA PRO A 132 0.32 1.69 15.97
C PRO A 132 -0.13 0.58 16.92
N GLY A 133 -0.39 -0.61 16.40
CA GLY A 133 -0.66 -1.80 17.22
C GLY A 133 -2.00 -1.81 17.96
N ALA A 134 -2.79 -0.74 17.87
CA ALA A 134 -4.19 -0.79 18.27
C ALA A 134 -4.98 -1.62 17.25
N PRO A 135 -6.00 -2.41 17.64
CA PRO A 135 -6.92 -3.09 16.72
C PRO A 135 -7.90 -2.10 16.07
N GLN A 136 -7.37 -0.97 15.62
CA GLN A 136 -8.07 0.05 14.86
C GLN A 136 -7.80 -0.23 13.39
N TYR A 137 -8.67 -1.01 12.79
CA TYR A 137 -8.70 -1.18 11.34
C TYR A 137 -9.73 -0.20 10.80
N ARG A 138 -9.29 0.72 9.93
CA ARG A 138 -10.24 1.50 9.16
C ARG A 138 -10.76 0.62 8.03
N VAL A 139 -12.07 0.50 7.92
CA VAL A 139 -12.74 0.04 6.69
C VAL A 139 -13.31 1.28 6.02
N HIS A 140 -12.69 1.70 4.92
CA HIS A 140 -13.16 2.83 4.13
C HIS A 140 -14.02 2.30 2.99
N ALA A 141 -15.24 2.82 2.80
CA ALA A 141 -16.05 2.48 1.64
C ALA A 141 -16.75 3.75 1.13
N PHE A 142 -16.36 4.21 -0.06
CA PHE A 142 -17.09 5.21 -0.83
C PHE A 142 -17.34 6.57 -0.12
N GLU A 143 -16.31 7.14 0.52
CA GLU A 143 -16.37 8.47 1.17
C GLU A 143 -15.20 9.36 0.74
N ARG A 144 -15.29 10.68 1.00
CA ARG A 144 -14.15 11.59 0.83
C ARG A 144 -13.32 11.63 2.11
N SER A 145 -12.01 11.45 1.98
CA SER A 145 -11.11 11.53 3.15
C SER A 145 -9.70 12.04 2.84
N ALA A 146 -9.02 12.48 3.90
CA ALA A 146 -7.60 12.81 3.91
C ALA A 146 -6.87 12.14 5.09
N LEU A 147 -5.58 11.88 4.92
CA LEU A 147 -4.66 11.40 5.96
C LEU A 147 -3.68 12.51 6.30
N ARG A 148 -3.52 12.80 7.59
CA ARG A 148 -2.62 13.82 8.09
C ARG A 148 -1.70 13.26 9.16
N ARG A 149 -0.39 13.43 8.98
CA ARG A 149 0.60 13.17 10.03
C ARG A 149 0.83 14.46 10.80
N ARG A 150 0.87 14.39 12.14
CA ARG A 150 1.24 15.56 12.97
C ARG A 150 2.75 15.84 12.91
N GLN A 151 3.15 17.03 13.35
CA GLN A 151 4.57 17.43 13.42
C GLN A 151 5.38 16.51 14.34
#